data_AF-A0AAX1U0V8-F1
#
_entry.id   AF-A0AAX1U0V8-F1
#
_cell.length_a   1.000
_cell.length_b   1.000
_cell.length_c   1.000
_cell.angle_alpha   90.00
_cell.angle_beta   90.00
_cell.angle_gamma   90.00
#
_symmetry.space_group_name_H-M   'P 1'
#
loop_
_entity.id
_entity.type
_entity.pdbx_description
1 polymer ?
#
loop_
_entity_poly.entity_id
_entity_poly.type
_entity_poly.pdbx_seq_one_letter_code
_entity_poly.pdbx_strand_id
1 'polypeptide(L)'
;MFSVKDSWYDLYCEEVIKNEKLTKDLKQAKATIRSLNQRLSYMEKNQEKMVETAVEKATGALKDTICDMQKKIEQLQSVLNNDSTNSGISTALTPINKEKHIPNSRTHSGKKKGGQKNHPKSKLSAFQDDEITEYVDHTIDVCSVCGETMVKTAKYVYKDEFEFDVILKKIRHRFIEMICPNCGNIERMPIPDHLKEENQYGYGVQALALTLMNEGYVSMGRTKEIISGLTNNEINLSVGYIAKLQKRLHDALSGFNDELKRSVIRMPIVHWDDTVIMIDKKRACLRFYGDDKIAYYRAHMHKDKEGIDEDQILVSLDEKTYVVHDHNKINYNEEYVFQNVECCAHLLRDMKKVVDNLGHEWAKEMIGLFVEENQKRKKHDELDYGYISLKYDCFICEGYMQNTEDEKHYYADTELTLLKRLKEYKENYLMWACNEKIPFTNNESERSLRSSKTKMKVSGQFSNIENARYFATIKSYIETGHRHGMNSMYLIKRALDQNAVSLDEMKKYEVDNE
;
A
#
# COMPACT_ATOMS: atom_id res chain seq x y z
N MET A 1 -59.89 101.94 65.10
CA MET A 1 -60.32 101.35 63.81
C MET A 1 -59.15 101.47 62.82
N PHE A 2 -58.06 100.74 63.07
CA PHE A 2 -56.92 100.66 62.14
C PHE A 2 -57.10 99.42 61.28
N SER A 3 -57.68 99.68 60.10
CA SER A 3 -57.50 99.03 58.81
C SER A 3 -56.90 97.61 58.79
N VAL A 4 -57.77 96.61 58.69
CA VAL A 4 -57.49 95.26 58.17
C VAL A 4 -56.91 95.29 56.73
N LYS A 5 -56.93 96.46 56.07
CA LYS A 5 -56.56 96.67 54.67
C LYS A 5 -55.04 96.63 54.41
N ASP A 6 -54.21 96.97 55.40
CA ASP A 6 -52.75 96.95 55.24
C ASP A 6 -52.18 95.51 55.28
N SER A 7 -52.79 94.63 56.08
CA SER A 7 -52.43 93.20 56.17
C SER A 7 -52.71 92.40 54.88
N TRP A 8 -53.79 92.73 54.16
CA TRP A 8 -54.11 92.08 52.89
C TRP A 8 -53.18 92.49 51.74
N TYR A 9 -52.67 93.72 51.77
CA TYR A 9 -51.76 94.22 50.75
C TYR A 9 -50.37 93.59 50.88
N ASP A 10 -49.88 93.39 52.10
CA ASP A 10 -48.61 92.71 52.37
C ASP A 10 -48.68 91.23 51.97
N LEU A 11 -49.76 90.53 52.30
CA LEU A 11 -50.02 89.15 51.85
C LEU A 11 -50.10 89.03 50.32
N TYR A 12 -50.73 90.01 49.65
CA TYR A 12 -50.78 90.06 48.19
C TYR A 12 -49.39 90.28 47.58
N CYS A 13 -48.60 91.20 48.12
CA CYS A 13 -47.23 91.45 47.68
C CYS A 13 -46.33 90.21 47.87
N GLU A 14 -46.44 89.52 49.02
CA GLU A 14 -45.72 88.27 49.28
C GLU A 14 -46.09 87.18 48.26
N GLU A 15 -47.37 87.01 47.96
CA GLU A 15 -47.82 85.99 47.00
C GLU A 15 -47.45 86.34 45.55
N VAL A 16 -47.37 87.62 45.19
CA VAL A 16 -46.86 88.10 43.89
C VAL A 16 -45.36 87.79 43.77
N ILE A 17 -44.56 88.13 44.77
CA ILE A 17 -43.11 87.82 44.80
C ILE A 17 -42.88 86.31 44.71
N LYS A 18 -43.70 85.52 45.41
CA LYS A 18 -43.66 84.06 45.37
C LYS A 18 -44.03 83.51 43.99
N ASN A 19 -45.05 84.06 43.34
CA ASN A 19 -45.43 83.69 41.98
C ASN A 19 -44.36 84.07 40.94
N GLU A 20 -43.73 85.24 41.07
CA GLU A 20 -42.60 85.64 40.22
C GLU A 20 -41.42 84.68 40.38
N LYS A 21 -41.10 84.30 41.62
CA LYS A 21 -40.06 83.31 41.92
C LYS A 21 -40.39 81.94 41.33
N LEU A 22 -41.61 81.43 41.54
CA LEU A 22 -42.09 80.18 40.95
C LEU A 22 -42.06 80.20 39.42
N THR A 23 -42.38 81.34 38.80
CA THR A 23 -42.34 81.49 37.33
C THR A 23 -40.90 81.45 36.80
N LYS A 24 -39.97 82.08 37.52
CA LYS A 24 -38.53 82.03 37.22
C LYS A 24 -37.97 80.62 37.37
N ASP A 25 -38.30 79.94 38.47
CA ASP A 25 -37.90 78.56 38.75
C ASP A 25 -38.49 77.59 37.70
N LEU A 26 -39.75 77.77 37.30
CA LEU A 26 -40.39 77.01 36.22
C LEU A 26 -39.67 77.21 34.88
N LYS A 27 -39.30 78.45 34.55
CA LYS A 27 -38.54 78.76 33.32
C LYS A 27 -37.17 78.11 33.34
N GLN A 28 -36.48 78.14 34.49
CA GLN A 28 -35.18 77.51 34.68
C GLN A 28 -35.28 75.98 34.59
N ALA A 29 -36.28 75.37 35.25
CA ALA A 29 -36.56 73.95 35.16
C ALA A 29 -36.87 73.50 33.72
N LYS A 30 -37.69 74.27 32.97
CA LYS A 30 -37.97 74.01 31.54
C LYS A 30 -36.72 74.08 30.67
N ALA A 31 -35.81 75.02 30.94
CA ALA A 31 -34.53 75.12 30.23
C ALA A 31 -33.62 73.92 30.53
N THR A 32 -33.54 73.51 31.80
CA THR A 32 -32.79 72.31 32.22
C THR A 32 -33.36 71.04 31.58
N ILE A 33 -34.68 70.87 31.56
CA ILE A 33 -35.35 69.73 30.91
C ILE A 33 -35.00 69.67 29.41
N ARG A 34 -35.02 70.81 28.69
CA ARG A 34 -34.62 70.83 27.27
C ARG A 34 -33.17 70.40 27.06
N SER A 35 -32.25 70.89 27.90
CA SER A 35 -30.83 70.54 27.85
C SER A 35 -30.60 69.04 28.13
N LEU A 36 -31.26 68.51 29.17
CA LEU A 36 -31.22 67.09 29.50
C LEU A 36 -31.78 66.22 28.39
N ASN A 37 -32.90 66.61 27.77
CA ASN A 37 -33.49 65.88 26.64
C ASN A 37 -32.56 65.86 25.41
N GLN A 38 -31.86 66.96 25.11
CA GLN A 38 -30.85 66.97 24.04
C GLN A 38 -29.66 66.05 24.35
N ARG A 39 -29.17 66.05 25.60
CA ARG A 39 -28.11 65.13 26.03
C ARG A 39 -28.55 63.67 25.98
N LEU A 40 -29.78 63.36 26.41
CA LEU A 40 -30.37 62.03 26.32
C LEU A 40 -30.40 61.54 24.87
N SER A 41 -30.94 62.35 23.95
CA SER A 41 -30.97 61.99 22.52
C SER A 41 -29.58 61.77 21.92
N TYR A 42 -28.58 62.56 22.33
CA TYR A 42 -27.20 62.36 21.90
C TYR A 42 -26.59 61.05 22.45
N MET A 43 -26.82 60.74 23.73
CA MET A 43 -26.36 59.49 24.34
C MET A 43 -27.04 58.27 23.72
N GLU A 44 -28.36 58.33 23.46
CA GLU A 44 -29.13 57.28 22.79
C GLU A 44 -28.53 56.95 21.42
N LYS A 45 -28.29 57.98 20.58
CA LYS A 45 -27.66 57.79 19.26
C LYS A 45 -26.25 57.22 19.33
N ASN A 46 -25.45 57.64 20.32
CA ASN A 46 -24.11 57.10 20.49
C ASN A 46 -24.14 55.65 20.99
N GLN A 47 -25.06 55.33 21.89
CA GLN A 47 -25.26 53.98 22.37
C GLN A 47 -25.72 53.05 21.24
N GLU A 48 -26.66 53.49 20.39
CA GLU A 48 -27.08 52.74 19.19
C GLU A 48 -25.88 52.42 18.27
N LYS A 49 -25.05 53.42 17.93
CA LYS A 49 -23.85 53.20 17.10
C LYS A 49 -22.83 52.25 17.73
N MET A 50 -22.61 52.37 19.04
CA MET A 50 -21.71 51.47 19.77
C MET A 50 -22.23 50.03 19.76
N VAL A 51 -23.53 49.84 19.96
CA VAL A 51 -24.18 48.54 19.89
C VAL A 51 -24.08 47.97 18.48
N GLU A 52 -24.38 48.75 17.44
CA GLU A 52 -24.28 48.33 16.04
C GLU A 52 -22.88 47.84 15.69
N THR A 53 -21.84 48.63 16.02
CA THR A 53 -20.43 48.26 15.77
C THR A 53 -20.02 47.00 16.54
N ALA A 54 -20.46 46.87 17.80
CA ALA A 54 -20.16 45.70 18.62
C ALA A 54 -20.85 44.43 18.07
N VAL A 55 -22.09 44.57 17.59
CA VAL A 55 -22.85 43.48 16.96
C VAL A 55 -22.20 43.06 15.64
N GLU A 56 -21.79 43.99 14.79
CA GLU A 56 -21.07 43.67 13.54
C GLU A 56 -19.77 42.92 13.81
N LYS A 57 -18.97 43.39 14.77
CA LYS A 57 -17.72 42.73 15.13
C LYS A 57 -17.94 41.32 15.71
N ALA A 58 -18.92 41.17 16.59
CA ALA A 58 -19.26 39.88 17.19
C ALA A 58 -19.81 38.91 16.14
N THR A 59 -20.73 39.37 15.28
CA THR A 59 -21.32 38.54 14.20
C THR A 59 -20.29 38.18 13.13
N GLY A 60 -19.35 39.07 12.81
CA GLY A 60 -18.21 38.78 11.93
C GLY A 60 -17.35 37.66 12.49
N ALA A 61 -16.87 37.80 13.73
CA ALA A 61 -16.06 36.77 14.39
C ALA A 61 -16.80 35.42 14.53
N LEU A 62 -18.10 35.45 14.81
CA LEU A 62 -18.92 34.23 14.84
C LEU A 62 -19.04 33.57 13.47
N LYS A 63 -19.23 34.36 12.39
CA LYS A 63 -19.29 33.85 11.00
C LYS A 63 -17.97 33.20 10.60
N ASP A 64 -16.84 33.82 10.95
CA ASP A 64 -15.51 33.26 10.69
C ASP A 64 -15.32 31.93 11.42
N THR A 65 -15.73 31.87 12.69
CA THR A 65 -15.66 30.64 13.50
C THR A 65 -16.56 29.54 12.95
N ILE A 66 -17.77 29.88 12.50
CA ILE A 66 -18.70 28.93 11.86
C ILE A 66 -18.09 28.39 10.56
N CYS A 67 -17.49 29.26 9.74
CA CYS A 67 -16.80 28.86 8.51
C CYS A 67 -15.62 27.90 8.81
N ASP A 68 -14.80 28.22 9.81
CA ASP A 68 -13.68 27.37 10.23
C ASP A 68 -14.16 26.02 10.79
N MET A 69 -15.22 26.03 11.59
CA MET A 69 -15.86 24.81 12.10
C MET A 69 -16.45 23.96 10.98
N GLN A 70 -17.11 24.57 9.99
CA GLN A 70 -17.64 23.88 8.81
C GLN A 70 -16.51 23.22 8.01
N LYS A 71 -15.43 23.95 7.69
CA LYS A 71 -14.23 23.39 7.05
C LYS A 71 -13.61 22.25 7.86
N LYS A 72 -13.60 22.36 9.20
CA LYS A 72 -13.08 21.30 10.05
C LYS A 72 -13.97 20.05 10.04
N ILE A 73 -15.29 20.23 10.02
CA ILE A 73 -16.25 19.13 9.88
C ILE A 73 -16.06 18.46 8.52
N GLU A 74 -15.97 19.22 7.43
CA GLU A 74 -15.71 18.69 6.08
C GLU A 74 -14.36 17.96 5.99
N GLN A 75 -13.31 18.50 6.62
CA GLN A 75 -12.02 17.82 6.72
C GLN A 75 -12.14 16.47 7.44
N LEU A 76 -12.81 16.44 8.60
CA LEU A 76 -12.99 15.21 9.37
C LEU A 76 -13.87 14.21 8.63
N GLN A 77 -14.92 14.68 7.95
CA GLN A 77 -15.76 13.87 7.08
C GLN A 77 -14.95 13.30 5.92
N SER A 78 -14.08 14.08 5.30
CA SER A 78 -13.19 13.61 4.22
C SER A 78 -12.23 12.51 4.69
N VAL A 79 -11.67 12.66 5.89
CA VAL A 79 -10.84 11.60 6.50
C VAL A 79 -11.66 10.34 6.78
N LEU A 80 -12.88 10.49 7.31
CA LEU A 80 -13.80 9.38 7.59
C LEU A 80 -14.30 8.72 6.30
N ASN A 81 -14.35 9.45 5.21
CA ASN A 81 -14.73 8.98 3.90
C ASN A 81 -13.68 8.04 3.29
N ASN A 82 -12.44 8.04 3.76
CA ASN A 82 -11.42 7.12 3.26
C ASN A 82 -11.70 5.65 3.64
N ASP A 83 -11.59 4.78 2.64
CA ASP A 83 -11.61 3.32 2.78
C ASP A 83 -10.73 2.66 1.70
N SER A 84 -10.73 1.33 1.62
CA SER A 84 -9.88 0.63 0.65
C SER A 84 -10.25 0.84 -0.83
N THR A 85 -11.41 1.44 -1.13
CA THR A 85 -11.88 1.70 -2.50
C THR A 85 -11.43 3.05 -3.04
N ASN A 86 -11.22 4.03 -2.16
CA ASN A 86 -10.85 5.39 -2.55
C ASN A 86 -9.47 5.80 -2.01
N SER A 87 -8.88 5.03 -1.08
CA SER A 87 -7.56 5.28 -0.52
C SER A 87 -6.64 4.06 -0.65
N GLY A 88 -5.32 4.28 -0.71
CA GLY A 88 -4.29 3.21 -0.74
C GLY A 88 -4.19 2.39 0.55
N ILE A 89 -5.19 2.48 1.43
CA ILE A 89 -5.29 1.77 2.70
C ILE A 89 -5.72 0.32 2.43
N SER A 90 -5.08 -0.65 3.06
CA SER A 90 -5.48 -2.05 2.93
C SER A 90 -6.89 -2.29 3.50
N THR A 91 -7.68 -3.19 2.91
CA THR A 91 -9.02 -3.60 3.40
C THR A 91 -9.07 -3.94 4.90
N ALA A 92 -7.97 -4.44 5.48
CA ALA A 92 -7.87 -4.75 6.90
C ALA A 92 -7.91 -3.50 7.81
N LEU A 93 -7.50 -2.35 7.29
CA LEU A 93 -7.43 -1.06 7.98
C LEU A 93 -8.62 -0.15 7.63
N THR A 94 -9.58 -0.64 6.83
CA THR A 94 -10.85 0.05 6.62
C THR A 94 -11.59 0.19 7.95
N PRO A 95 -12.14 1.39 8.28
CA PRO A 95 -12.86 1.61 9.53
C PRO A 95 -13.94 0.54 9.80
N ILE A 96 -14.11 0.16 11.07
CA ILE A 96 -15.00 -0.95 11.48
C ILE A 96 -16.46 -0.68 11.09
N ASN A 97 -16.86 0.60 11.04
CA ASN A 97 -18.20 1.05 10.67
C ASN A 97 -18.45 1.09 9.15
N LYS A 98 -17.43 0.78 8.32
CA LYS A 98 -17.55 0.71 6.87
C LYS A 98 -17.42 -0.73 6.39
N GLU A 99 -18.20 -1.08 5.38
CA GLU A 99 -18.06 -2.39 4.76
C GLU A 99 -16.64 -2.54 4.19
N LYS A 100 -15.97 -3.61 4.60
CA LYS A 100 -14.66 -3.96 4.08
C LYS A 100 -14.83 -4.36 2.62
N HIS A 101 -14.55 -3.44 1.71
CA HIS A 101 -14.53 -3.75 0.30
C HIS A 101 -13.46 -4.80 0.03
N ILE A 102 -13.92 -5.98 -0.39
CA ILE A 102 -13.05 -7.02 -0.92
C ILE A 102 -12.79 -6.60 -2.36
N PRO A 103 -11.56 -6.19 -2.74
CA PRO A 103 -11.23 -5.79 -4.11
C PRO A 103 -11.27 -7.04 -4.99
N ASN A 104 -12.47 -7.40 -5.39
CA ASN A 104 -12.76 -8.53 -6.24
C ASN A 104 -13.81 -8.04 -7.23
N SER A 105 -13.41 -7.92 -8.48
CA SER A 105 -14.31 -7.63 -9.60
C SER A 105 -15.29 -8.79 -9.89
N ARG A 106 -15.21 -9.91 -9.15
CA ARG A 106 -16.27 -10.92 -9.17
C ARG A 106 -17.56 -10.32 -8.62
N THR A 107 -18.52 -10.13 -9.53
CA THR A 107 -19.94 -10.00 -9.20
C THR A 107 -20.35 -11.06 -8.19
N HIS A 108 -21.05 -10.64 -7.13
CA HIS A 108 -21.54 -11.53 -6.11
C HIS A 108 -22.46 -12.57 -6.76
N SER A 109 -21.99 -13.81 -6.88
CA SER A 109 -22.73 -14.86 -7.60
C SER A 109 -24.02 -15.32 -6.92
N GLY A 110 -24.40 -14.71 -5.77
CA GLY A 110 -25.55 -15.11 -4.94
C GLY A 110 -25.39 -16.47 -4.26
N LYS A 111 -24.27 -17.13 -4.49
CA LYS A 111 -23.95 -18.48 -4.04
C LYS A 111 -23.46 -18.48 -2.59
N LYS A 112 -23.85 -19.48 -1.80
CA LYS A 112 -23.38 -19.64 -0.41
C LYS A 112 -21.86 -19.80 -0.40
N LYS A 113 -21.19 -19.21 0.60
CA LYS A 113 -19.74 -19.45 0.83
C LYS A 113 -19.51 -20.93 1.09
N GLY A 114 -18.60 -21.55 0.33
CA GLY A 114 -18.30 -22.99 0.38
C GLY A 114 -18.63 -23.71 -0.92
N GLY A 115 -18.48 -25.05 -0.90
CA GLY A 115 -18.86 -25.91 -2.03
C GLY A 115 -20.32 -25.69 -2.40
N GLN A 116 -20.58 -25.40 -3.67
CA GLN A 116 -21.94 -25.17 -4.16
C GLN A 116 -22.77 -26.45 -4.09
N LYS A 117 -24.09 -26.32 -4.03
CA LYS A 117 -24.98 -27.47 -4.19
C LYS A 117 -24.67 -28.09 -5.57
N ASN A 118 -24.28 -29.36 -5.59
CA ASN A 118 -23.75 -30.10 -6.76
C ASN A 118 -22.32 -29.75 -7.20
N HIS A 119 -21.54 -28.98 -6.43
CA HIS A 119 -20.11 -28.88 -6.66
C HIS A 119 -19.45 -30.20 -6.24
N PRO A 120 -18.64 -30.82 -7.11
CA PRO A 120 -17.93 -32.05 -6.75
C PRO A 120 -17.07 -31.79 -5.51
N LYS A 121 -17.15 -32.71 -4.53
CA LYS A 121 -16.28 -32.66 -3.35
C LYS A 121 -14.86 -32.92 -3.83
N SER A 122 -13.98 -31.93 -3.69
CA SER A 122 -12.54 -32.17 -3.78
C SER A 122 -12.13 -32.98 -2.56
N LYS A 123 -11.69 -34.22 -2.77
CA LYS A 123 -11.09 -35.09 -1.77
C LYS A 123 -9.66 -35.39 -2.25
N LEU A 124 -8.73 -35.61 -1.32
CA LEU A 124 -7.46 -36.21 -1.68
C LEU A 124 -7.77 -37.53 -2.42
N SER A 125 -7.17 -37.67 -3.59
CA SER A 125 -7.26 -38.91 -4.36
C SER A 125 -6.49 -39.99 -3.59
N ALA A 126 -6.95 -41.23 -3.73
CA ALA A 126 -6.13 -42.36 -3.32
C ALA A 126 -4.85 -42.36 -4.17
N PHE A 127 -3.76 -42.85 -3.58
CA PHE A 127 -2.50 -43.01 -4.29
C PHE A 127 -2.66 -44.07 -5.38
N GLN A 128 -1.82 -43.98 -6.42
CA GLN A 128 -1.68 -45.14 -7.32
C GLN A 128 -0.90 -46.24 -6.58
N ASP A 129 -1.21 -47.51 -6.88
CA ASP A 129 -0.59 -48.65 -6.17
C ASP A 129 0.95 -48.66 -6.30
N ASP A 130 1.51 -48.08 -7.36
CA ASP A 130 2.95 -47.93 -7.60
C ASP A 130 3.60 -46.76 -6.84
N GLU A 131 2.80 -45.84 -6.29
CA GLU A 131 3.26 -44.75 -5.42
C GLU A 131 3.36 -45.17 -3.95
N ILE A 132 2.71 -46.28 -3.56
CA ILE A 132 2.71 -46.75 -2.16
C ILE A 132 4.10 -47.24 -1.75
N THR A 133 4.71 -46.57 -0.79
CA THR A 133 6.04 -46.92 -0.27
C THR A 133 6.00 -47.86 0.93
N GLU A 134 4.89 -47.91 1.67
CA GLU A 134 4.75 -48.68 2.91
C GLU A 134 3.30 -49.17 3.11
N TYR A 135 3.15 -50.38 3.65
CA TYR A 135 1.85 -50.94 4.05
C TYR A 135 1.85 -51.21 5.56
N VAL A 136 0.87 -50.64 6.27
CA VAL A 136 0.64 -50.89 7.69
C VAL A 136 -0.66 -51.69 7.87
N ASP A 137 -0.52 -52.96 8.24
CA ASP A 137 -1.64 -53.85 8.51
C ASP A 137 -2.17 -53.66 9.94
N HIS A 138 -3.44 -53.28 10.08
CA HIS A 138 -4.13 -53.25 11.37
C HIS A 138 -5.01 -54.49 11.53
N THR A 139 -4.57 -55.45 12.35
CA THR A 139 -5.29 -56.70 12.62
C THR A 139 -5.93 -56.74 14.00
N ILE A 140 -6.98 -57.55 14.13
CA ILE A 140 -7.50 -57.99 15.42
C ILE A 140 -7.03 -59.42 15.59
N ASP A 141 -6.23 -59.69 16.61
CA ASP A 141 -5.58 -61.01 16.76
C ASP A 141 -6.48 -62.04 17.45
N VAL A 142 -7.42 -61.59 18.29
CA VAL A 142 -8.33 -62.44 19.06
C VAL A 142 -9.77 -62.01 18.93
N CYS A 143 -10.68 -62.97 18.87
CA CYS A 143 -12.11 -62.70 18.82
C CYS A 143 -12.59 -62.14 20.17
N SER A 144 -13.25 -60.98 20.14
CA SER A 144 -13.80 -60.34 21.35
C SER A 144 -14.95 -61.11 22.02
N VAL A 145 -15.50 -62.14 21.35
CA VAL A 145 -16.64 -62.92 21.85
C VAL A 145 -16.20 -64.25 22.45
N CYS A 146 -15.36 -65.02 21.76
CA CYS A 146 -14.93 -66.35 22.20
C CYS A 146 -13.45 -66.46 22.55
N GLY A 147 -12.63 -65.44 22.26
CA GLY A 147 -11.19 -65.44 22.55
C GLY A 147 -10.32 -66.22 21.56
N GLU A 148 -10.91 -66.88 20.56
CA GLU A 148 -10.16 -67.65 19.55
C GLU A 148 -9.31 -66.73 18.66
N THR A 149 -8.20 -67.26 18.12
CA THR A 149 -7.33 -66.50 17.20
C THR A 149 -8.05 -66.20 15.89
N MET A 150 -7.99 -64.94 15.46
CA MET A 150 -8.61 -64.50 14.22
C MET A 150 -7.73 -64.84 13.00
N VAL A 151 -8.38 -65.14 11.88
CA VAL A 151 -7.71 -65.45 10.62
C VAL A 151 -7.99 -64.33 9.62
N LYS A 152 -6.96 -63.88 8.88
CA LYS A 152 -7.11 -62.82 7.87
C LYS A 152 -8.07 -63.26 6.76
N THR A 153 -8.97 -62.36 6.37
CA THR A 153 -9.75 -62.52 5.13
C THR A 153 -9.05 -61.81 3.98
N ALA A 154 -9.46 -62.08 2.73
CA ALA A 154 -8.94 -61.39 1.54
C ALA A 154 -9.57 -60.01 1.28
N LYS A 155 -10.29 -59.43 2.26
CA LYS A 155 -10.97 -58.14 2.13
C LYS A 155 -10.18 -57.07 2.88
N TYR A 156 -9.90 -55.97 2.18
CA TYR A 156 -9.19 -54.82 2.70
C TYR A 156 -10.04 -53.55 2.59
N VAL A 157 -9.81 -52.62 3.52
CA VAL A 157 -10.29 -51.23 3.42
C VAL A 157 -9.06 -50.36 3.53
N TYR A 158 -8.72 -49.65 2.45
CA TYR A 158 -7.56 -48.79 2.39
C TYR A 158 -7.83 -47.40 2.99
N LYS A 159 -6.81 -46.89 3.69
CA LYS A 159 -6.74 -45.55 4.26
C LYS A 159 -5.33 -45.03 3.99
N ASP A 160 -5.25 -44.07 3.09
CA ASP A 160 -3.99 -43.53 2.63
C ASP A 160 -3.62 -42.29 3.46
N GLU A 161 -2.37 -42.22 3.91
CA GLU A 161 -1.83 -41.06 4.63
C GLU A 161 -0.51 -40.60 4.01
N PHE A 162 -0.30 -39.27 3.97
CA PHE A 162 1.00 -38.70 3.65
C PHE A 162 1.80 -38.55 4.94
N GLU A 163 2.93 -39.25 5.03
CA GLU A 163 3.90 -39.14 6.12
C GLU A 163 5.26 -38.72 5.56
N PHE A 164 6.07 -37.99 6.33
CA PHE A 164 7.42 -37.61 5.90
C PHE A 164 8.44 -37.60 7.03
N ASP A 165 9.60 -38.17 6.75
CA ASP A 165 10.74 -38.17 7.67
C ASP A 165 11.82 -37.16 7.27
N VAL A 166 12.39 -36.48 8.26
CA VAL A 166 13.55 -35.60 8.07
C VAL A 166 14.84 -36.42 8.21
N ILE A 167 15.42 -36.81 7.09
CA ILE A 167 16.67 -37.60 7.05
C ILE A 167 17.90 -36.70 7.14
N LEU A 168 18.58 -36.71 8.28
CA LEU A 168 19.82 -35.97 8.49
C LEU A 168 21.05 -36.72 7.94
N LYS A 169 21.80 -36.08 7.03
CA LYS A 169 23.06 -36.63 6.48
C LYS A 169 24.29 -36.01 7.14
N LYS A 170 25.06 -36.81 7.87
CA LYS A 170 26.37 -36.43 8.43
C LYS A 170 27.49 -36.94 7.52
N ILE A 171 28.07 -36.04 6.71
CA ILE A 171 29.06 -36.39 5.69
C ILE A 171 30.45 -35.99 6.17
N ARG A 172 31.40 -36.94 6.12
CA ARG A 172 32.82 -36.68 6.37
C ARG A 172 33.60 -36.79 5.07
N HIS A 173 34.16 -35.67 4.62
CA HIS A 173 35.07 -35.65 3.47
C HIS A 173 36.48 -36.05 3.93
N ARG A 174 37.11 -36.99 3.22
CA ARG A 174 38.49 -37.44 3.51
C ARG A 174 39.38 -37.09 2.33
N PHE A 175 40.39 -36.27 2.57
CA PHE A 175 41.42 -35.92 1.60
C PHE A 175 42.66 -36.73 1.96
N ILE A 176 42.88 -37.83 1.24
CA ILE A 176 43.93 -38.81 1.53
C ILE A 176 45.19 -38.41 0.77
N GLU A 177 46.34 -38.40 1.45
CA GLU A 177 47.63 -38.24 0.79
C GLU A 177 47.99 -39.51 0.01
N MET A 178 48.41 -39.35 -1.23
CA MET A 178 48.73 -40.45 -2.13
C MET A 178 50.23 -40.47 -2.38
N ILE A 179 50.87 -41.65 -2.30
CA ILE A 179 52.28 -41.80 -2.63
C ILE A 179 52.45 -42.44 -4.01
N CYS A 180 53.25 -41.81 -4.87
CA CYS A 180 53.62 -42.38 -6.15
C CYS A 180 54.54 -43.60 -5.91
N PRO A 181 54.15 -44.81 -6.33
CA PRO A 181 54.94 -46.02 -6.06
C PRO A 181 56.28 -46.04 -6.79
N ASN A 182 56.46 -45.24 -7.85
CA ASN A 182 57.67 -45.22 -8.66
C ASN A 182 58.75 -44.27 -8.13
N CYS A 183 58.38 -43.05 -7.71
CA CYS A 183 59.34 -42.03 -7.27
C CYS A 183 59.23 -41.64 -5.79
N GLY A 184 58.25 -42.17 -5.06
CA GLY A 184 58.01 -41.83 -3.65
C GLY A 184 57.41 -40.43 -3.42
N ASN A 185 57.06 -39.70 -4.48
CA ASN A 185 56.43 -38.38 -4.35
C ASN A 185 55.08 -38.49 -3.63
N ILE A 186 54.81 -37.59 -2.68
CA ILE A 186 53.53 -37.49 -1.99
C ILE A 186 52.70 -36.39 -2.66
N GLU A 187 51.52 -36.77 -3.14
CA GLU A 187 50.54 -35.87 -3.72
C GLU A 187 49.32 -35.72 -2.81
N ARG A 188 48.78 -34.50 -2.78
CA ARG A 188 47.61 -34.14 -2.00
C ARG A 188 46.57 -33.53 -2.93
N MET A 189 45.32 -33.99 -2.82
CA MET A 189 44.23 -33.34 -3.52
C MET A 189 43.91 -31.99 -2.86
N PRO A 190 43.83 -30.89 -3.62
CA PRO A 190 43.37 -29.61 -3.09
C PRO A 190 41.96 -29.72 -2.53
N ILE A 191 41.71 -29.11 -1.37
CA ILE A 191 40.37 -29.05 -0.77
C ILE A 191 39.55 -28.04 -1.57
N PRO A 192 38.36 -28.41 -2.08
CA PRO A 192 37.49 -27.49 -2.80
C PRO A 192 37.02 -26.31 -1.93
N ASP A 193 36.85 -25.14 -2.54
CA ASP A 193 36.48 -23.89 -1.83
C ASP A 193 35.17 -23.97 -1.05
N HIS A 194 34.25 -24.86 -1.46
CA HIS A 194 32.99 -25.05 -0.73
C HIS A 194 33.17 -25.78 0.61
N LEU A 195 34.29 -26.49 0.83
CA LEU A 195 34.64 -27.19 2.07
C LEU A 195 35.69 -26.40 2.86
N LYS A 196 35.37 -25.14 3.13
CA LYS A 196 36.29 -24.18 3.74
C LYS A 196 36.57 -24.43 5.23
N GLU A 197 35.55 -24.85 5.97
CA GLU A 197 35.64 -25.01 7.43
C GLU A 197 35.74 -26.50 7.78
N GLU A 198 36.43 -26.84 8.88
CA GLU A 198 36.53 -28.23 9.37
C GLU A 198 35.16 -28.86 9.63
N ASN A 199 34.21 -28.06 10.12
CA ASN A 199 32.83 -28.46 10.35
C ASN A 199 31.90 -27.35 9.82
N GLN A 200 30.97 -27.71 8.94
CA GLN A 200 30.07 -26.74 8.31
C GLN A 200 28.70 -27.35 7.98
N TYR A 201 27.69 -26.48 7.87
CA TYR A 201 26.38 -26.86 7.38
C TYR A 201 26.38 -26.97 5.85
N GLY A 202 25.86 -28.06 5.31
CA GLY A 202 25.71 -28.26 3.87
C GLY A 202 24.68 -27.31 3.24
N TYR A 203 24.71 -27.20 1.91
CA TYR A 203 23.85 -26.26 1.17
C TYR A 203 22.34 -26.49 1.34
N GLY A 204 21.89 -27.73 1.59
CA GLY A 204 20.47 -28.01 1.86
C GLY A 204 19.96 -27.32 3.12
N VAL A 205 20.77 -27.32 4.20
CA VAL A 205 20.44 -26.66 5.47
C VAL A 205 20.46 -25.14 5.29
N GLN A 206 21.47 -24.62 4.59
CA GLN A 206 21.59 -23.19 4.29
C GLN A 206 20.39 -22.70 3.44
N ALA A 207 20.00 -23.47 2.42
CA ALA A 207 18.87 -23.15 1.55
C ALA A 207 17.55 -23.13 2.32
N LEU A 208 17.27 -24.15 3.15
CA LEU A 208 16.07 -24.19 3.99
C LEU A 208 15.95 -22.94 4.88
N ALA A 209 17.05 -22.54 5.54
CA ALA A 209 17.06 -21.34 6.38
C ALA A 209 16.75 -20.06 5.58
N LEU A 210 17.34 -19.93 4.39
CA LEU A 210 17.12 -18.75 3.53
C LEU A 210 15.73 -18.73 2.91
N THR A 211 15.15 -19.88 2.54
CA THR A 211 13.76 -19.99 2.06
C THR A 211 12.78 -19.52 3.14
N LEU A 212 12.90 -20.03 4.37
CA LEU A 212 12.05 -19.62 5.49
C LEU A 212 12.09 -18.11 5.73
N MET A 213 13.27 -17.48 5.59
CA MET A 213 13.42 -16.04 5.81
C MET A 213 12.92 -15.16 4.66
N ASN A 214 13.19 -15.56 3.42
CA ASN A 214 12.99 -14.70 2.24
C ASN A 214 11.63 -14.92 1.58
N GLU A 215 11.05 -16.11 1.74
CA GLU A 215 9.73 -16.45 1.22
C GLU A 215 8.71 -16.57 2.35
N GLY A 216 9.04 -17.31 3.41
CA GLY A 216 8.18 -17.46 4.58
C GLY A 216 8.15 -16.25 5.51
N TYR A 217 9.03 -15.26 5.28
CA TYR A 217 9.22 -14.08 6.13
C TYR A 217 9.40 -14.38 7.62
N VAL A 218 9.95 -15.56 7.93
CA VAL A 218 10.22 -16.02 9.28
C VAL A 218 11.43 -15.25 9.83
N SER A 219 11.35 -14.77 11.07
CA SER A 219 12.48 -14.09 11.72
C SER A 219 13.65 -15.06 11.92
N MET A 220 14.89 -14.55 12.04
CA MET A 220 16.06 -15.41 12.18
C MET A 220 15.98 -16.33 13.42
N GLY A 221 15.46 -15.81 14.54
CA GLY A 221 15.26 -16.60 15.77
C GLY A 221 14.28 -17.75 15.55
N ARG A 222 13.13 -17.49 14.92
CA ARG A 222 12.14 -18.53 14.62
C ARG A 222 12.63 -19.50 13.54
N THR A 223 13.43 -19.04 12.58
CA THR A 223 14.06 -19.90 11.56
C THR A 223 14.97 -20.93 12.23
N LYS A 224 15.79 -20.48 13.20
CA LYS A 224 16.60 -21.37 14.03
C LYS A 224 15.72 -22.38 14.78
N GLU A 225 14.68 -21.92 15.46
CA GLU A 225 13.78 -22.79 16.25
C GLU A 225 13.11 -23.86 15.38
N ILE A 226 12.59 -23.47 14.21
CA ILE A 226 11.94 -24.39 13.26
C ILE A 226 12.93 -25.45 12.79
N ILE A 227 14.13 -25.05 12.35
CA ILE A 227 15.13 -26.01 11.85
C ILE A 227 15.60 -26.95 12.97
N SER A 228 15.81 -26.43 14.18
CA SER A 228 16.14 -27.26 15.35
C SER A 228 15.03 -28.26 15.64
N GLY A 229 13.77 -27.82 15.68
CA GLY A 229 12.62 -28.70 15.91
C GLY A 229 12.47 -29.78 14.85
N LEU A 230 12.55 -29.43 13.56
CA LEU A 230 12.45 -30.38 12.44
C LEU A 230 13.56 -31.44 12.45
N THR A 231 14.69 -31.15 13.08
CA THR A 231 15.87 -32.03 13.13
C THR A 231 16.07 -32.65 14.50
N ASN A 232 15.05 -32.65 15.37
CA ASN A 232 15.14 -33.17 16.74
C ASN A 232 16.34 -32.62 17.54
N ASN A 233 16.62 -31.33 17.35
CA ASN A 233 17.72 -30.57 17.95
C ASN A 233 19.14 -30.96 17.50
N GLU A 234 19.29 -31.73 16.43
CA GLU A 234 20.61 -32.07 15.88
C GLU A 234 21.25 -30.91 15.11
N ILE A 235 20.47 -30.06 14.44
CA ILE A 235 20.95 -28.84 13.77
C ILE A 235 20.58 -27.61 14.58
N ASN A 236 21.58 -26.84 15.01
CA ASN A 236 21.37 -25.63 15.81
C ASN A 236 22.12 -24.43 15.21
N LEU A 237 21.46 -23.72 14.30
CA LEU A 237 22.02 -22.53 13.65
C LEU A 237 22.09 -21.35 14.62
N SER A 238 23.18 -20.59 14.63
CA SER A 238 23.20 -19.30 15.32
C SER A 238 22.53 -18.21 14.46
N VAL A 239 21.89 -17.24 15.11
CA VAL A 239 21.28 -16.08 14.42
C VAL A 239 22.34 -15.31 13.61
N GLY A 240 23.55 -15.17 14.16
CA GLY A 240 24.68 -14.56 13.46
C GLY A 240 25.11 -15.32 12.21
N TYR A 241 25.05 -16.66 12.23
CA TYR A 241 25.32 -17.46 11.04
C TYR A 241 24.26 -17.26 9.96
N ILE A 242 22.97 -17.26 10.34
CA ILE A 242 21.86 -17.00 9.43
C ILE A 242 21.99 -15.60 8.77
N ALA A 243 22.39 -14.58 9.54
CA ALA A 243 22.66 -13.25 8.99
C ALA A 243 23.80 -13.26 7.96
N LYS A 244 24.87 -14.02 8.20
CA LYS A 244 25.97 -14.19 7.23
C LYS A 244 25.51 -14.91 5.96
N LEU A 245 24.56 -15.85 6.05
CA LEU A 245 24.02 -16.54 4.88
C LEU A 245 23.28 -15.59 3.93
N GLN A 246 22.56 -14.60 4.44
CA GLN A 246 21.89 -13.58 3.62
C GLN A 246 22.90 -12.82 2.75
N LYS A 247 24.00 -12.35 3.37
CA LYS A 247 25.08 -11.70 2.63
C LYS A 247 25.71 -12.64 1.59
N ARG A 248 26.03 -13.88 1.98
CA ARG A 248 26.64 -14.87 1.09
C ARG A 248 25.79 -15.13 -0.15
N LEU A 249 24.48 -15.29 0.01
CA LEU A 249 23.57 -15.50 -1.12
C LEU A 249 23.47 -14.24 -1.98
N HIS A 250 23.40 -13.06 -1.38
CA HIS A 250 23.45 -11.79 -2.14
C HIS A 250 24.71 -11.68 -3.00
N ASP A 251 25.89 -11.93 -2.42
CA ASP A 251 27.17 -11.86 -3.13
C ASP A 251 27.21 -12.86 -4.31
N ALA A 252 26.70 -14.09 -4.09
CA ALA A 252 26.61 -15.13 -5.12
C ALA A 252 25.63 -14.80 -6.26
N LEU A 253 24.68 -13.89 -6.03
CA LEU A 253 23.68 -13.46 -7.00
C LEU A 253 24.07 -12.19 -7.77
N SER A 254 25.27 -11.63 -7.55
CA SER A 254 25.75 -10.43 -8.23
C SER A 254 25.62 -10.52 -9.77
N GLY A 255 26.15 -11.60 -10.37
CA GLY A 255 26.08 -11.82 -11.81
C GLY A 255 24.65 -11.94 -12.35
N PHE A 256 23.77 -12.65 -11.63
CA PHE A 256 22.36 -12.76 -11.98
C PHE A 256 21.64 -11.41 -11.86
N ASN A 257 21.96 -10.63 -10.83
CA ASN A 257 21.36 -9.32 -10.62
C ASN A 257 21.71 -8.33 -11.76
N ASP A 258 22.95 -8.39 -12.27
CA ASP A 258 23.38 -7.62 -13.44
C ASP A 258 22.74 -8.10 -14.75
N GLU A 259 22.52 -9.40 -14.90
CA GLU A 259 21.72 -9.98 -15.99
C GLU A 259 20.28 -9.47 -15.93
N LEU A 260 19.65 -9.52 -14.76
CA LEU A 260 18.26 -9.09 -14.56
C LEU A 260 18.08 -7.60 -14.85
N LYS A 261 19.00 -6.75 -14.36
CA LYS A 261 19.04 -5.32 -14.67
C LYS A 261 19.08 -5.06 -16.17
N ARG A 262 19.98 -5.74 -16.90
CA ARG A 262 20.09 -5.62 -18.37
C ARG A 262 18.83 -6.10 -19.08
N SER A 263 18.17 -7.13 -18.55
CA SER A 263 16.92 -7.62 -19.11
C SER A 263 15.80 -6.58 -18.93
N VAL A 264 15.68 -5.97 -17.74
CA VAL A 264 14.69 -4.90 -17.49
C VAL A 264 14.87 -3.73 -18.44
N ILE A 265 16.12 -3.29 -18.68
CA ILE A 265 16.41 -2.16 -19.57
C ILE A 265 15.98 -2.43 -21.02
N ARG A 266 15.87 -3.70 -21.43
CA ARG A 266 15.48 -4.11 -22.79
C ARG A 266 13.98 -4.41 -22.94
N MET A 267 13.21 -4.28 -21.86
CA MET A 267 11.78 -4.59 -21.90
C MET A 267 11.02 -3.49 -22.64
N PRO A 268 10.05 -3.85 -23.51
CA PRO A 268 9.23 -2.84 -24.20
C PRO A 268 8.26 -2.12 -23.26
N ILE A 269 7.86 -2.80 -22.17
CA ILE A 269 6.97 -2.25 -21.14
C ILE A 269 7.60 -2.57 -19.79
N VAL A 270 7.82 -1.56 -18.96
CA VAL A 270 8.39 -1.70 -17.62
C VAL A 270 7.39 -1.18 -16.60
N HIS A 271 6.96 -2.05 -15.70
CA HIS A 271 6.20 -1.66 -14.52
C HIS A 271 7.15 -1.27 -13.39
N TRP A 272 6.91 -0.15 -12.74
CA TRP A 272 7.63 0.18 -11.51
C TRP A 272 6.74 0.87 -10.47
N ASP A 273 7.08 0.66 -9.20
CA ASP A 273 6.46 1.32 -8.05
C ASP A 273 7.40 1.19 -6.82
N ASP A 274 7.14 1.98 -5.79
CA ASP A 274 7.85 2.00 -4.52
C ASP A 274 6.90 1.74 -3.35
N THR A 275 7.25 0.79 -2.49
CA THR A 275 6.62 0.66 -1.17
C THR A 275 7.52 1.17 -0.07
N VAL A 276 6.92 1.79 0.94
CA VAL A 276 7.63 2.15 2.17
C VAL A 276 8.01 0.87 2.94
N ILE A 277 9.27 0.81 3.35
CA ILE A 277 9.82 -0.17 4.31
C ILE A 277 10.42 0.56 5.50
N MET A 278 10.68 -0.16 6.60
CA MET A 278 11.29 0.41 7.81
C MET A 278 12.72 -0.11 7.96
N ILE A 279 13.66 0.81 8.16
CA ILE A 279 15.08 0.52 8.43
C ILE A 279 15.47 1.32 9.67
N ASP A 280 15.78 0.63 10.76
CA ASP A 280 16.12 1.24 12.06
C ASP A 280 15.20 2.42 12.45
N LYS A 281 13.89 2.15 12.44
CA LYS A 281 12.78 3.06 12.76
C LYS A 281 12.62 4.24 11.80
N LYS A 282 13.42 4.31 10.74
CA LYS A 282 13.31 5.31 9.68
C LYS A 282 12.53 4.74 8.49
N ARG A 283 11.77 5.61 7.82
CA ARG A 283 11.11 5.28 6.56
C ARG A 283 12.18 5.21 5.47
N ALA A 284 12.14 4.13 4.72
CA ALA A 284 12.94 3.84 3.55
C ALA A 284 12.02 3.32 2.43
N CYS A 285 12.55 3.04 1.26
CA CYS A 285 11.77 2.48 0.16
C CYS A 285 12.35 1.16 -0.37
N LEU A 286 11.44 0.30 -0.81
CA LEU A 286 11.74 -0.85 -1.64
C LEU A 286 11.03 -0.65 -2.97
N ARG A 287 11.83 -0.62 -4.03
CA ARG A 287 11.39 -0.44 -5.40
C ARG A 287 11.27 -1.75 -6.12
N PHE A 288 10.33 -1.81 -7.05
CA PHE A 288 10.19 -2.90 -8.01
C PHE A 288 10.30 -2.34 -9.43
N TYR A 289 10.94 -3.11 -10.31
CA TYR A 289 10.92 -2.95 -11.76
C TYR A 289 10.67 -4.31 -12.42
N GLY A 290 9.85 -4.37 -13.47
CA GLY A 290 9.68 -5.60 -14.26
C GLY A 290 8.30 -5.73 -14.89
N ASP A 291 7.87 -6.97 -15.12
CA ASP A 291 6.57 -7.33 -15.73
C ASP A 291 5.94 -8.51 -14.96
N ASP A 292 5.32 -9.48 -15.64
CA ASP A 292 4.79 -10.73 -15.10
C ASP A 292 5.81 -11.88 -15.09
N LYS A 293 6.96 -11.74 -15.78
CA LYS A 293 8.04 -12.74 -15.86
C LYS A 293 9.28 -12.33 -15.06
N ILE A 294 9.67 -11.07 -15.12
CA ILE A 294 10.89 -10.53 -14.51
C ILE A 294 10.55 -9.65 -13.30
N ALA A 295 11.22 -9.88 -12.18
CA ALA A 295 11.05 -9.10 -10.96
C ALA A 295 12.39 -8.60 -10.41
N TYR A 296 12.65 -7.30 -10.54
CA TYR A 296 13.88 -6.67 -10.04
C TYR A 296 13.57 -5.69 -8.91
N TYR A 297 14.09 -5.97 -7.72
CA TYR A 297 13.90 -5.15 -6.53
C TYR A 297 15.16 -4.39 -6.12
N ARG A 298 14.96 -3.16 -5.62
CA ARG A 298 16.02 -2.30 -5.10
C ARG A 298 15.59 -1.65 -3.78
N ALA A 299 16.54 -1.39 -2.89
CA ALA A 299 16.26 -0.83 -1.57
C ALA A 299 17.11 0.43 -1.33
N HIS A 300 16.46 1.50 -0.88
CA HIS A 300 17.05 2.82 -0.68
C HIS A 300 16.55 3.47 0.60
N MET A 301 17.36 4.34 1.19
CA MET A 301 16.99 5.07 2.41
C MET A 301 15.92 6.14 2.16
N HIS A 302 15.82 6.68 0.94
CA HIS A 302 14.92 7.76 0.58
C HIS A 302 14.12 7.41 -0.69
N LYS A 303 12.92 7.97 -0.81
CA LYS A 303 12.07 7.88 -2.02
C LYS A 303 12.26 9.18 -2.82
N ASP A 304 13.42 9.30 -3.46
CA ASP A 304 13.85 10.47 -4.22
C ASP A 304 14.45 10.09 -5.58
N LYS A 305 14.77 11.10 -6.38
CA LYS A 305 15.38 10.95 -7.70
C LYS A 305 16.78 10.33 -7.60
N GLU A 306 17.58 10.72 -6.60
CA GLU A 306 18.93 10.18 -6.40
C GLU A 306 18.92 8.65 -6.27
N GLY A 307 18.02 8.10 -5.44
CA GLY A 307 17.87 6.65 -5.33
C GLY A 307 17.31 5.99 -6.59
N ILE A 308 16.52 6.68 -7.41
CA ILE A 308 16.05 6.18 -8.72
C ILE A 308 17.22 6.11 -9.71
N ASP A 309 18.06 7.13 -9.75
CA ASP A 309 19.20 7.20 -10.65
C ASP A 309 20.31 6.20 -10.24
N GLU A 310 20.47 5.94 -8.94
CA GLU A 310 21.39 4.90 -8.43
C GLU A 310 21.05 3.51 -9.00
N ASP A 311 19.77 3.23 -9.28
CA ASP A 311 19.36 1.96 -9.88
C ASP A 311 19.81 1.82 -11.34
N GLN A 312 20.04 2.95 -12.02
CA GLN A 312 20.38 3.07 -13.44
C GLN A 312 19.43 2.28 -14.35
N ILE A 313 18.16 2.20 -13.97
CA ILE A 313 17.10 1.60 -14.79
C ILE A 313 16.47 2.69 -15.66
N LEU A 314 15.74 3.63 -15.05
CA LEU A 314 14.93 4.64 -15.77
C LEU A 314 15.76 5.51 -16.72
N VAL A 315 16.96 5.94 -16.30
CA VAL A 315 17.90 6.70 -17.13
C VAL A 315 18.45 5.91 -18.34
N SER A 316 18.37 4.57 -18.30
CA SER A 316 18.91 3.70 -19.34
C SER A 316 17.82 3.21 -20.32
N LEU A 317 16.55 3.56 -20.08
CA LEU A 317 15.45 3.14 -20.95
C LEU A 317 15.41 3.99 -22.23
N ASP A 318 14.95 3.37 -23.32
CA ASP A 318 14.84 4.05 -24.61
C ASP A 318 13.52 4.83 -24.76
N GLU A 319 13.46 5.70 -25.77
CA GLU A 319 12.28 6.52 -26.08
C GLU A 319 11.04 5.71 -26.51
N LYS A 320 11.22 4.44 -26.84
CA LYS A 320 10.18 3.51 -27.31
C LYS A 320 9.62 2.65 -26.18
N THR A 321 10.25 2.69 -25.01
CA THR A 321 9.87 1.95 -23.83
C THR A 321 8.69 2.61 -23.16
N TYR A 322 7.68 1.84 -22.80
CA TYR A 322 6.54 2.31 -22.02
C TYR A 322 6.76 2.01 -20.54
N VAL A 323 6.70 3.03 -19.69
CA VAL A 323 6.91 2.88 -18.26
C VAL A 323 5.59 3.08 -17.53
N VAL A 324 5.10 2.02 -16.89
CA VAL A 324 3.82 2.01 -16.19
C VAL A 324 4.05 2.29 -14.70
N HIS A 325 3.50 3.39 -14.20
CA HIS A 325 3.74 3.85 -12.83
C HIS A 325 2.51 4.53 -12.19
N ASP A 326 2.57 4.78 -10.88
CA ASP A 326 1.63 5.69 -10.21
C ASP A 326 1.97 7.15 -10.54
N HIS A 327 1.05 8.10 -10.36
CA HIS A 327 1.35 9.48 -10.74
C HIS A 327 2.48 10.07 -9.89
N ASN A 328 3.66 10.18 -10.51
CA ASN A 328 4.87 10.67 -9.89
C ASN A 328 5.63 11.58 -10.87
N LYS A 329 5.74 12.87 -10.51
CA LYS A 329 6.38 13.90 -11.33
C LYS A 329 7.84 13.62 -11.64
N ILE A 330 8.53 12.78 -10.85
CA ILE A 330 9.92 12.40 -11.13
C ILE A 330 10.05 11.74 -12.50
N ASN A 331 9.06 10.95 -12.96
CA ASN A 331 9.13 10.30 -14.27
C ASN A 331 9.05 11.27 -15.46
N TYR A 332 8.57 12.50 -15.23
CA TYR A 332 8.44 13.53 -16.26
C TYR A 332 9.66 14.48 -16.28
N ASN A 333 10.77 14.06 -15.68
CA ASN A 333 12.03 14.77 -15.75
C ASN A 333 12.63 14.65 -17.17
N GLU A 334 13.19 15.76 -17.69
CA GLU A 334 13.78 15.83 -19.04
C GLU A 334 14.95 14.86 -19.27
N GLU A 335 15.59 14.36 -18.21
CA GLU A 335 16.64 13.34 -18.29
C GLU A 335 16.10 11.94 -18.66
N TYR A 336 14.79 11.73 -18.56
CA TYR A 336 14.13 10.48 -18.88
C TYR A 336 13.41 10.59 -20.22
N VAL A 337 13.77 9.71 -21.16
CA VAL A 337 13.29 9.79 -22.56
C VAL A 337 12.15 8.83 -22.89
N PHE A 338 11.82 7.91 -21.99
CA PHE A 338 10.78 6.89 -22.19
C PHE A 338 9.36 7.46 -22.18
N GLN A 339 8.39 6.65 -22.62
CA GLN A 339 6.97 7.03 -22.64
C GLN A 339 6.29 6.72 -21.29
N ASN A 340 5.74 7.75 -20.66
CA ASN A 340 5.08 7.66 -19.35
C ASN A 340 3.65 7.12 -19.44
N VAL A 341 3.34 5.99 -18.81
CA VAL A 341 1.98 5.41 -18.75
C VAL A 341 1.43 5.51 -17.33
N GLU A 342 0.33 6.25 -17.18
CA GLU A 342 -0.29 6.47 -15.88
C GLU A 342 -1.24 5.34 -15.47
N CYS A 343 -1.12 4.91 -14.21
CA CYS A 343 -1.97 3.85 -13.67
C CYS A 343 -3.43 4.33 -13.48
N CYS A 344 -4.34 3.85 -14.33
CA CYS A 344 -5.75 4.22 -14.23
C CYS A 344 -6.42 3.69 -12.96
N ALA A 345 -5.90 2.64 -12.31
CA ALA A 345 -6.42 2.20 -11.01
C ALA A 345 -6.22 3.24 -9.90
N HIS A 346 -5.11 3.99 -9.92
CA HIS A 346 -4.91 5.12 -9.00
C HIS A 346 -5.85 6.28 -9.34
N LEU A 347 -6.00 6.58 -10.62
CA LEU A 347 -6.92 7.62 -11.08
C LEU A 347 -8.37 7.33 -10.66
N LEU A 348 -8.86 6.11 -10.88
CA LEU A 348 -10.20 5.70 -10.48
C LEU A 348 -10.43 5.88 -8.97
N ARG A 349 -9.41 5.62 -8.13
CA ARG A 349 -9.49 5.89 -6.68
C ARG A 349 -9.60 7.37 -6.37
N ASP A 350 -8.82 8.22 -7.05
CA ASP A 350 -8.86 9.66 -6.83
C ASP A 350 -10.19 10.28 -7.30
N MET A 351 -10.72 9.87 -8.46
CA MET A 351 -12.06 10.28 -8.90
C MET A 351 -13.14 9.75 -7.95
N LYS A 352 -12.98 8.55 -7.39
CA LYS A 352 -13.92 8.02 -6.40
C LYS A 352 -13.94 8.88 -5.14
N LYS A 353 -12.80 9.43 -4.69
CA LYS A 353 -12.79 10.40 -3.59
C LYS A 353 -13.54 11.68 -3.94
N VAL A 354 -13.48 12.16 -5.18
CA VAL A 354 -14.27 13.32 -5.62
C VAL A 354 -15.76 13.01 -5.49
N VAL A 355 -16.22 11.87 -6.01
CA VAL A 355 -17.61 11.43 -5.86
C VAL A 355 -18.03 11.30 -4.40
N ASP A 356 -17.19 10.71 -3.54
CA ASP A 356 -17.55 10.46 -2.14
C ASP A 356 -17.57 11.74 -1.28
N ASN A 357 -16.77 12.76 -1.63
CA ASN A 357 -16.66 13.99 -0.84
C ASN A 357 -17.48 15.16 -1.39
N LEU A 358 -17.69 15.22 -2.71
CA LEU A 358 -18.35 16.34 -3.38
C LEU A 358 -19.61 15.90 -4.14
N GLY A 359 -19.74 14.61 -4.47
CA GLY A 359 -20.89 14.12 -5.25
C GLY A 359 -20.88 14.57 -6.72
N HIS A 360 -19.76 15.13 -7.20
CA HIS A 360 -19.63 15.63 -8.56
C HIS A 360 -19.83 14.54 -9.62
N GLU A 361 -20.71 14.82 -10.58
CA GLU A 361 -21.20 13.82 -11.54
C GLU A 361 -20.16 13.53 -12.63
N TRP A 362 -19.34 14.53 -13.03
CA TRP A 362 -18.27 14.33 -14.02
C TRP A 362 -17.33 13.17 -13.63
N ALA A 363 -16.98 13.08 -12.34
CA ALA A 363 -16.07 12.08 -11.83
C ALA A 363 -16.72 10.69 -11.88
N LYS A 364 -18.03 10.62 -11.58
CA LYS A 364 -18.81 9.39 -11.63
C LYS A 364 -19.00 8.89 -13.06
N GLU A 365 -19.32 9.77 -14.00
CA GLU A 365 -19.47 9.42 -15.42
C GLU A 365 -18.12 9.02 -16.05
N MET A 366 -17.05 9.74 -15.71
CA MET A 366 -15.69 9.41 -16.18
C MET A 366 -15.20 8.06 -15.65
N ILE A 367 -15.48 7.73 -14.38
CA ILE A 367 -15.25 6.38 -13.84
C ILE A 367 -16.01 5.34 -14.66
N GLY A 368 -17.29 5.59 -14.96
CA GLY A 368 -18.14 4.72 -15.78
C GLY A 368 -17.51 4.44 -17.14
N LEU A 369 -17.14 5.49 -17.86
CA LEU A 369 -16.45 5.39 -19.16
C LEU A 369 -15.19 4.51 -19.07
N PHE A 370 -14.27 4.82 -18.15
CA PHE A 370 -13.01 4.09 -18.03
C PHE A 370 -13.22 2.61 -17.69
N VAL A 371 -14.19 2.30 -16.83
CA VAL A 371 -14.50 0.91 -16.45
C VAL A 371 -15.13 0.14 -17.60
N GLU A 372 -16.10 0.73 -18.31
CA GLU A 372 -16.78 0.11 -19.45
C GLU A 372 -15.82 -0.18 -20.61
N GLU A 373 -15.01 0.81 -20.98
CA GLU A 373 -14.05 0.68 -22.07
C GLU A 373 -12.92 -0.30 -21.74
N ASN A 374 -12.45 -0.35 -20.48
CA ASN A 374 -11.51 -1.39 -20.05
C ASN A 374 -12.14 -2.80 -20.05
N GLN A 375 -13.47 -2.93 -19.84
CA GLN A 375 -14.16 -4.21 -19.97
C GLN A 375 -14.24 -4.66 -21.43
N LYS A 376 -14.53 -3.74 -22.36
CA LYS A 376 -14.47 -3.98 -23.82
C LYS A 376 -13.08 -4.45 -24.23
N ARG A 377 -12.04 -3.73 -23.80
CA ARG A 377 -10.62 -4.11 -24.03
C ARG A 377 -10.32 -5.55 -23.59
N LYS A 378 -10.78 -5.94 -22.39
CA LYS A 378 -10.57 -7.30 -21.86
C LYS A 378 -11.29 -8.39 -22.64
N LYS A 379 -12.34 -8.03 -23.39
CA LYS A 379 -13.05 -8.92 -24.31
C LYS A 379 -12.46 -8.90 -25.72
N HIS A 380 -11.39 -8.13 -25.95
CA HIS A 380 -10.78 -7.88 -27.26
C HIS A 380 -11.74 -7.18 -28.24
N ASP A 381 -12.64 -6.35 -27.70
CA ASP A 381 -13.49 -5.47 -28.52
C ASP A 381 -12.66 -4.23 -28.94
N GLU A 382 -12.94 -3.72 -30.14
CA GLU A 382 -12.30 -2.49 -30.66
C GLU A 382 -12.70 -1.27 -29.83
N LEU A 383 -11.72 -0.44 -29.47
CA LEU A 383 -11.92 0.79 -28.74
C LEU A 383 -11.93 1.99 -29.68
N ASP A 384 -12.90 2.88 -29.52
CA ASP A 384 -12.91 4.16 -30.22
C ASP A 384 -12.16 5.21 -29.38
N TYR A 385 -10.86 5.35 -29.64
CA TYR A 385 -10.04 6.36 -28.97
C TYR A 385 -10.58 7.79 -29.18
N GLY A 386 -11.13 8.10 -30.36
CA GLY A 386 -11.68 9.42 -30.65
C GLY A 386 -12.86 9.75 -29.73
N TYR A 387 -13.77 8.80 -29.56
CA TYR A 387 -14.89 8.88 -28.62
C TYR A 387 -14.41 9.02 -27.17
N ILE A 388 -13.48 8.17 -26.73
CA ILE A 388 -12.95 8.20 -25.36
C ILE A 388 -12.28 9.54 -25.07
N SER A 389 -11.42 10.01 -25.99
CA SER A 389 -10.68 11.27 -25.88
C SER A 389 -11.60 12.49 -25.86
N LEU A 390 -12.67 12.47 -26.66
CA LEU A 390 -13.68 13.53 -26.66
C LEU A 390 -14.46 13.57 -25.35
N LYS A 391 -14.95 12.42 -24.89
CA LYS A 391 -15.69 12.31 -23.61
C LYS A 391 -14.82 12.72 -22.43
N TYR A 392 -13.55 12.34 -22.44
CA TYR A 392 -12.56 12.78 -21.47
C TYR A 392 -12.53 14.32 -21.37
N ASP A 393 -12.37 15.03 -22.50
CA ASP A 393 -12.31 16.50 -22.49
C ASP A 393 -13.61 17.13 -21.99
N CYS A 394 -14.77 16.56 -22.37
CA CYS A 394 -16.07 17.01 -21.86
C CYS A 394 -16.13 16.92 -20.33
N PHE A 395 -15.70 15.81 -19.74
CA PHE A 395 -15.70 15.62 -18.29
C PHE A 395 -14.71 16.55 -17.57
N ILE A 396 -13.57 16.87 -18.19
CA ILE A 396 -12.65 17.88 -17.63
C ILE A 396 -13.30 19.26 -17.61
N CYS A 397 -13.97 19.67 -18.69
CA CYS A 397 -14.71 20.93 -18.72
C CYS A 397 -15.82 20.97 -17.66
N GLU A 398 -16.62 19.92 -17.55
CA GLU A 398 -17.67 19.79 -16.55
C GLU A 398 -17.11 19.82 -15.12
N GLY A 399 -15.99 19.15 -14.88
CA GLY A 399 -15.32 19.16 -13.58
C GLY A 399 -14.84 20.54 -13.16
N TYR A 400 -14.29 21.35 -14.08
CA TYR A 400 -13.98 22.74 -13.77
C TYR A 400 -15.22 23.56 -13.44
N MET A 401 -16.35 23.33 -14.11
CA MET A 401 -17.61 24.03 -13.82
C MET A 401 -18.15 23.68 -12.42
N GLN A 402 -18.26 22.38 -12.10
CA GLN A 402 -18.74 21.93 -10.79
C GLN A 402 -17.80 22.36 -9.65
N ASN A 403 -16.48 22.28 -9.87
CA ASN A 403 -15.50 22.75 -8.89
C ASN A 403 -15.60 24.26 -8.58
N THR A 404 -15.90 25.09 -9.59
CA THR A 404 -16.11 26.54 -9.40
C THR A 404 -17.38 26.83 -8.59
N GLU A 405 -18.43 26.00 -8.71
CA GLU A 405 -19.64 26.15 -7.91
C GLU A 405 -19.43 25.82 -6.43
N ASP A 406 -18.52 24.89 -6.13
CA ASP A 406 -18.20 24.40 -4.79
C ASP A 406 -16.86 24.89 -4.21
N GLU A 407 -16.33 26.03 -4.68
CA GLU A 407 -15.02 26.60 -4.27
C GLU A 407 -14.81 26.73 -2.75
N LYS A 408 -15.90 26.82 -1.98
CA LYS A 408 -15.83 26.97 -0.52
C LYS A 408 -15.64 25.66 0.23
N HIS A 409 -15.87 24.52 -0.42
CA HIS A 409 -15.76 23.21 0.20
C HIS A 409 -14.30 22.81 0.41
N TYR A 410 -14.00 22.20 1.55
CA TYR A 410 -12.63 21.77 1.92
C TYR A 410 -11.94 20.91 0.84
N TYR A 411 -12.70 20.07 0.13
CA TYR A 411 -12.17 19.15 -0.87
C TYR A 411 -11.97 19.77 -2.27
N ALA A 412 -12.47 21.00 -2.51
CA ALA A 412 -12.45 21.64 -3.82
C ALA A 412 -11.02 21.85 -4.36
N ASP A 413 -10.07 22.25 -3.51
CA ASP A 413 -8.66 22.41 -3.92
C ASP A 413 -8.00 21.08 -4.33
N THR A 414 -8.40 19.98 -3.68
CA THR A 414 -7.89 18.64 -4.00
C THR A 414 -8.41 18.18 -5.36
N GLU A 415 -9.69 18.39 -5.62
CA GLU A 415 -10.28 18.14 -6.93
C GLU A 415 -9.66 19.03 -8.02
N LEU A 416 -9.48 20.33 -7.76
CA LEU A 416 -8.87 21.24 -8.73
C LEU A 416 -7.46 20.79 -9.12
N THR A 417 -6.71 20.25 -8.16
CA THR A 417 -5.39 19.66 -8.40
C THR A 417 -5.50 18.41 -9.28
N LEU A 418 -6.50 17.55 -9.06
CA LEU A 418 -6.79 16.40 -9.90
C LEU A 418 -7.16 16.81 -11.33
N LEU A 419 -8.03 17.80 -11.51
CA LEU A 419 -8.44 18.30 -12.82
C LEU A 419 -7.28 18.88 -13.62
N LYS A 420 -6.41 19.67 -12.97
CA LYS A 420 -5.18 20.19 -13.58
C LYS A 420 -4.27 19.05 -14.03
N ARG A 421 -4.08 18.04 -13.17
CA ARG A 421 -3.30 16.84 -13.50
C ARG A 421 -3.90 16.09 -14.69
N LEU A 422 -5.21 15.88 -14.71
CA LEU A 422 -5.87 15.18 -15.82
C LEU A 422 -5.72 15.91 -17.14
N LYS A 423 -5.88 17.24 -17.12
CA LYS A 423 -5.66 18.08 -18.29
C LYS A 423 -4.21 17.99 -18.81
N GLU A 424 -3.23 18.01 -17.91
CA GLU A 424 -1.80 17.99 -18.25
C GLU A 424 -1.35 16.63 -18.79
N TYR A 425 -1.79 15.52 -18.19
CA TYR A 425 -1.31 14.16 -18.48
C TYR A 425 -2.34 13.31 -19.25
N LYS A 426 -3.23 13.95 -20.04
CA LYS A 426 -4.31 13.27 -20.76
C LYS A 426 -3.81 12.08 -21.59
N GLU A 427 -2.78 12.29 -22.39
CA GLU A 427 -2.23 11.27 -23.29
C GLU A 427 -1.68 10.08 -22.49
N ASN A 428 -1.03 10.33 -21.36
CA ASN A 428 -0.47 9.30 -20.47
C ASN A 428 -1.57 8.42 -19.85
N TYR A 429 -2.74 9.00 -19.52
CA TYR A 429 -3.90 8.27 -19.00
C TYR A 429 -4.70 7.52 -20.08
N LEU A 430 -4.61 7.92 -21.34
CA LEU A 430 -5.39 7.32 -22.43
C LEU A 430 -4.59 6.39 -23.34
N MET A 431 -3.29 6.23 -23.12
CA MET A 431 -2.42 5.40 -23.97
C MET A 431 -2.90 3.94 -24.14
N TRP A 432 -3.50 3.36 -23.10
CA TRP A 432 -4.09 2.01 -23.14
C TRP A 432 -5.25 1.87 -24.13
N ALA A 433 -5.92 2.98 -24.48
CA ALA A 433 -7.02 3.00 -25.44
C ALA A 433 -6.52 3.04 -26.90
N CYS A 434 -5.30 3.54 -27.14
CA CYS A 434 -4.66 3.55 -28.46
C CYS A 434 -3.81 2.31 -28.74
N ASN A 435 -3.27 1.68 -27.70
CA ASN A 435 -2.32 0.58 -27.82
C ASN A 435 -2.72 -0.56 -26.88
N GLU A 436 -3.22 -1.66 -27.45
CA GLU A 436 -3.71 -2.81 -26.69
C GLU A 436 -2.63 -3.46 -25.80
N LYS A 437 -1.35 -3.32 -26.15
CA LYS A 437 -0.24 -3.87 -25.35
C LYS A 437 -0.06 -3.11 -24.04
N ILE A 438 -0.47 -1.84 -23.99
CA ILE A 438 -0.34 -1.02 -22.79
C ILE A 438 -1.42 -1.42 -21.78
N PRO A 439 -1.04 -1.78 -20.55
CA PRO A 439 -1.99 -2.20 -19.53
C PRO A 439 -2.75 -1.00 -18.94
N PHE A 440 -4.02 -1.22 -18.60
CA PHE A 440 -4.85 -0.23 -17.90
C PHE A 440 -4.38 0.07 -16.46
N THR A 441 -3.62 -0.85 -15.85
CA THR A 441 -3.24 -0.77 -14.44
C THR A 441 -1.78 -1.13 -14.23
N ASN A 442 -1.18 -0.58 -13.17
CA ASN A 442 0.12 -1.01 -12.65
C ASN A 442 0.00 -2.18 -11.64
N ASN A 443 -0.87 -3.16 -11.92
CA ASN A 443 -1.15 -4.25 -10.97
C ASN A 443 0.07 -5.14 -10.72
N GLU A 444 0.97 -5.27 -11.70
CA GLU A 444 2.17 -6.10 -11.58
C GLU A 444 3.11 -5.59 -10.49
N SER A 445 3.38 -4.28 -10.45
CA SER A 445 4.20 -3.69 -9.40
C SER A 445 3.51 -3.75 -8.03
N GLU A 446 2.21 -3.41 -7.96
CA GLU A 446 1.44 -3.47 -6.71
C GLU A 446 1.39 -4.88 -6.11
N ARG A 447 1.24 -5.91 -6.95
CA ARG A 447 1.25 -7.32 -6.54
C ARG A 447 2.63 -7.74 -6.05
N SER A 448 3.67 -7.40 -6.79
CA SER A 448 5.06 -7.76 -6.49
C SER A 448 5.52 -7.17 -5.14
N LEU A 449 5.18 -5.92 -4.87
CA LEU A 449 5.53 -5.20 -3.63
C LEU A 449 4.68 -5.60 -2.40
N ARG A 450 3.52 -6.26 -2.60
CA ARG A 450 2.60 -6.65 -1.51
C ARG A 450 3.26 -7.57 -0.49
N SER A 451 4.10 -8.47 -0.97
CA SER A 451 4.82 -9.45 -0.16
C SER A 451 5.82 -8.77 0.79
N SER A 452 6.45 -7.68 0.38
CA SER A 452 7.30 -6.84 1.22
C SER A 452 6.53 -6.16 2.36
N LYS A 453 5.30 -5.70 2.11
CA LYS A 453 4.42 -5.22 3.19
C LYS A 453 4.08 -6.34 4.19
N THR A 454 3.92 -7.57 3.71
CA THR A 454 3.68 -8.74 4.56
C THR A 454 4.91 -9.04 5.43
N LYS A 455 6.11 -8.99 4.86
CA LYS A 455 7.36 -9.10 5.63
C LYS A 455 7.44 -8.07 6.74
N MET A 456 7.10 -6.80 6.47
CA MET A 456 7.11 -5.75 7.50
C MET A 456 6.13 -6.04 8.63
N LYS A 457 4.97 -6.64 8.33
CA LYS A 457 3.99 -7.03 9.36
C LYS A 457 4.48 -8.20 10.22
N VAL A 458 5.16 -9.19 9.64
CA VAL A 458 5.56 -10.43 10.32
C VAL A 458 6.92 -10.31 11.02
N SER A 459 7.90 -9.75 10.32
CA SER A 459 9.30 -9.62 10.76
C SER A 459 9.66 -8.22 11.29
N GLY A 460 8.77 -7.23 11.15
CA GLY A 460 9.01 -5.86 11.62
C GLY A 460 9.82 -5.02 10.65
N GLN A 461 11.09 -4.76 10.97
CA GLN A 461 11.95 -3.81 10.24
C GLN A 461 13.32 -4.41 9.92
N PHE A 462 14.03 -3.82 8.96
CA PHE A 462 15.44 -4.10 8.76
C PHE A 462 16.31 -3.32 9.75
N SER A 463 17.48 -3.86 10.09
CA SER A 463 18.43 -3.20 10.98
C SER A 463 19.33 -2.18 10.29
N ASN A 464 19.57 -2.33 8.98
CA ASN A 464 20.35 -1.39 8.16
C ASN A 464 20.00 -1.56 6.66
N ILE A 465 20.51 -0.64 5.84
CA ILE A 465 20.25 -0.60 4.39
C ILE A 465 20.83 -1.80 3.65
N GLU A 466 22.01 -2.28 4.02
CA GLU A 466 22.66 -3.43 3.39
C GLU A 466 21.80 -4.69 3.52
N ASN A 467 21.23 -4.94 4.70
CA ASN A 467 20.30 -6.06 4.90
C ASN A 467 19.03 -5.95 4.05
N ALA A 468 18.54 -4.73 3.80
CA ALA A 468 17.42 -4.49 2.90
C ALA A 468 17.82 -4.75 1.43
N ARG A 469 19.05 -4.39 1.03
CA ARG A 469 19.62 -4.66 -0.30
C ARG A 469 19.87 -6.16 -0.54
N TYR A 470 20.34 -6.88 0.48
CA TYR A 470 20.47 -8.35 0.42
C TYR A 470 19.11 -8.99 0.19
N PHE A 471 18.10 -8.58 0.97
CA PHE A 471 16.73 -9.05 0.78
C PHE A 471 16.19 -8.72 -0.60
N ALA A 472 16.39 -7.50 -1.10
CA ALA A 472 15.95 -7.09 -2.43
C ALA A 472 16.55 -7.99 -3.54
N THR A 473 17.86 -8.22 -3.50
CA THR A 473 18.56 -9.07 -4.48
C THR A 473 18.05 -10.50 -4.47
N ILE A 474 17.93 -11.09 -3.27
CA ILE A 474 17.46 -12.48 -3.11
C ILE A 474 16.00 -12.59 -3.55
N LYS A 475 15.19 -11.59 -3.22
CA LYS A 475 13.79 -11.53 -3.64
C LYS A 475 13.66 -11.44 -5.15
N SER A 476 14.50 -10.67 -5.83
CA SER A 476 14.52 -10.60 -7.30
C SER A 476 14.72 -11.97 -7.93
N TYR A 477 15.70 -12.73 -7.43
CA TYR A 477 16.02 -14.07 -7.92
C TYR A 477 14.90 -15.08 -7.66
N ILE A 478 14.37 -15.13 -6.42
CA ILE A 478 13.29 -16.07 -6.07
C ILE A 478 12.00 -15.75 -6.83
N GLU A 479 11.60 -14.48 -6.86
CA GLU A 479 10.34 -14.06 -7.50
C GLU A 479 10.38 -14.28 -9.02
N THR A 480 11.51 -13.98 -9.67
CA THR A 480 11.70 -14.26 -11.10
C THR A 480 11.62 -15.76 -11.35
N GLY A 481 12.33 -16.58 -10.57
CA GLY A 481 12.26 -18.04 -10.72
C GLY A 481 10.85 -18.61 -10.48
N HIS A 482 10.09 -18.09 -9.52
CA HIS A 482 8.70 -18.48 -9.27
C HIS A 482 7.78 -18.20 -10.45
N ARG A 483 7.99 -17.07 -11.14
CA ARG A 483 7.21 -16.71 -12.33
C ARG A 483 7.47 -17.65 -13.49
N HIS A 484 8.62 -18.32 -13.50
CA HIS A 484 8.97 -19.40 -14.40
C HIS A 484 8.72 -20.81 -13.78
N GLY A 485 7.94 -20.92 -12.70
CA GLY A 485 7.53 -22.21 -12.12
C GLY A 485 8.60 -22.94 -11.30
N MET A 486 9.76 -22.32 -11.04
CA MET A 486 10.84 -22.96 -10.29
C MET A 486 10.65 -22.90 -8.78
N ASN A 487 11.14 -23.92 -8.08
CA ASN A 487 11.12 -23.99 -6.62
C ASN A 487 12.24 -23.13 -5.97
N SER A 488 11.90 -22.31 -4.97
CA SER A 488 12.85 -21.44 -4.26
C SER A 488 14.02 -22.16 -3.59
N MET A 489 13.78 -23.32 -2.99
CA MET A 489 14.82 -24.10 -2.30
C MET A 489 15.84 -24.64 -3.30
N TYR A 490 15.38 -25.08 -4.47
CA TYR A 490 16.26 -25.47 -5.59
C TYR A 490 17.12 -24.29 -6.06
N LEU A 491 16.48 -23.15 -6.34
CA LEU A 491 17.13 -21.92 -6.79
C LEU A 491 18.22 -21.46 -5.82
N ILE A 492 17.89 -21.36 -4.53
CA ILE A 492 18.83 -20.90 -3.50
C ILE A 492 19.99 -21.88 -3.36
N LYS A 493 19.71 -23.19 -3.34
CA LYS A 493 20.76 -24.22 -3.23
C LYS A 493 21.74 -24.12 -4.41
N ARG A 494 21.23 -23.96 -5.63
CA ARG A 494 22.03 -23.74 -6.86
C ARG A 494 22.92 -22.50 -6.73
N ALA A 495 22.36 -21.37 -6.30
CA ALA A 495 23.12 -20.14 -6.12
C ALA A 495 24.22 -20.25 -5.05
N LEU A 496 23.96 -20.93 -3.93
CA LEU A 496 24.97 -21.17 -2.89
C LEU A 496 26.13 -22.07 -3.35
N ASP A 497 25.85 -22.96 -4.30
CA ASP A 497 26.82 -23.83 -4.97
C ASP A 497 27.57 -23.11 -6.11
N GLN A 498 27.56 -21.77 -6.12
CA GLN A 498 28.19 -20.89 -7.12
C GLN A 498 27.75 -21.16 -8.57
N ASN A 499 26.55 -21.69 -8.74
CA ASN A 499 25.98 -21.98 -10.04
C ASN A 499 24.50 -21.58 -10.00
N ALA A 500 24.28 -20.28 -9.80
CA ALA A 500 22.95 -19.67 -9.82
C ALA A 500 22.31 -19.90 -11.18
N VAL A 501 21.01 -20.20 -11.17
CA VAL A 501 20.25 -20.43 -12.40
C VAL A 501 20.18 -19.10 -13.16
N SER A 502 20.68 -19.09 -14.40
CA SER A 502 20.64 -17.91 -15.26
C SER A 502 19.21 -17.58 -15.70
N LEU A 503 18.98 -16.34 -16.14
CA LEU A 503 17.66 -15.95 -16.65
C LEU A 503 17.27 -16.78 -17.89
N ASP A 504 18.22 -17.16 -18.73
CA ASP A 504 17.99 -18.02 -19.90
C ASP A 504 17.60 -19.45 -19.52
N GLU A 505 18.18 -20.01 -18.45
CA GLU A 505 17.74 -21.30 -17.90
C GLU A 505 16.33 -21.21 -17.32
N MET A 506 15.97 -20.11 -16.64
CA MET A 506 14.61 -19.89 -16.14
C MET A 506 13.58 -19.89 -17.26
N LYS A 507 13.85 -19.18 -18.35
CA LYS A 507 12.97 -19.12 -19.53
C LYS A 507 12.79 -20.48 -20.20
N LYS A 508 13.82 -21.33 -20.23
CA LYS A 508 13.73 -22.67 -20.83
C LYS A 508 12.87 -23.62 -20.00
N TYR A 509 13.01 -23.58 -18.68
CA TYR A 509 12.25 -24.46 -17.79
C TYR A 509 10.74 -24.25 -17.88
N GLU A 510 10.31 -23.03 -18.12
CA GLU A 510 8.90 -22.71 -18.35
C GLU A 510 8.35 -23.43 -19.59
N VAL A 511 9.10 -23.44 -20.70
CA VAL A 511 8.72 -24.08 -21.96
C VAL A 511 8.62 -25.60 -21.83
N ASP A 512 9.45 -26.22 -20.99
CA ASP A 512 9.46 -27.68 -20.80
C ASP A 512 8.34 -28.19 -19.86
N ASN A 513 7.68 -27.30 -19.12
CA ASN A 513 6.62 -27.64 -18.15
C ASN A 513 5.22 -27.09 -18.51
N GLU A 514 5.09 -26.36 -19.62
CA GLU A 514 3.79 -26.07 -20.28
C GLU A 514 3.41 -27.20 -21.26
#